data_AF-A0AB38SIS7-F1
#
_entry.id   AF-A0AB38SIS7-F1
#
_cell.length_a   1.000
_cell.length_b   1.000
_cell.length_c   1.000
_cell.angle_alpha   90.00
_cell.angle_beta   90.00
_cell.angle_gamma   90.00
#
_symmetry.space_group_name_H-M   'P 1'
#
loop_
_entity.id
_entity.type
_entity.pdbx_description
1 polymer ?
#
loop_
_entity_poly.entity_id
_entity_poly.type
_entity_poly.pdbx_seq_one_letter_code
_entity_poly.pdbx_strand_id
1 'polypeptide(L)'
;MSFQLSILKILDGQTDGRASLEVIKQHLAILYTSGQEWTGRMKRVAERVPDLDIFGQKLVMREPGMWSITAEGRSFLATLEQPAAADHNIAHAQPSPAAPAPGASARPGTQFR
;
A
#
# COMPACT_ATOMS: atom_id res chain seq x y z
N MET A 1 1.39 -16.79 4.43
CA MET A 1 1.28 -15.37 4.02
C MET A 1 2.71 -14.84 3.99
N SER A 2 3.16 -14.23 2.89
CA SER A 2 4.59 -13.91 2.70
C SER A 2 4.84 -12.42 2.87
N PHE A 3 5.43 -12.06 4.00
CA PHE A 3 5.67 -10.69 4.43
C PHE A 3 6.58 -9.90 3.47
N GLN A 4 7.61 -10.56 2.93
CA GLN A 4 8.57 -9.94 2.01
C GLN A 4 7.91 -9.49 0.70
N LEU A 5 7.01 -10.30 0.13
CA LEU A 5 6.21 -9.94 -1.05
C LEU A 5 5.31 -8.73 -0.79
N SER A 6 4.66 -8.69 0.38
CA SER A 6 3.80 -7.58 0.76
C SER A 6 4.59 -6.26 0.82
N ILE A 7 5.79 -6.27 1.41
CA ILE A 7 6.65 -5.07 1.45
C ILE A 7 7.04 -4.64 0.03
N LEU A 8 7.49 -5.59 -0.79
CA LEU A 8 7.89 -5.30 -2.17
C LEU A 8 6.74 -4.66 -2.96
N LYS A 9 5.52 -5.18 -2.78
CA LYS A 9 4.32 -4.66 -3.46
C LYS A 9 3.86 -3.30 -2.94
N ILE A 10 3.97 -3.05 -1.64
CA ILE A 10 3.67 -1.74 -1.04
C ILE A 10 4.62 -0.69 -1.61
N LEU A 11 5.92 -1.00 -1.73
CA LEU A 11 6.92 -0.11 -2.28
C LEU A 11 6.71 0.18 -3.77
N ASP A 12 6.37 -0.85 -4.56
CA ASP A 12 6.02 -0.71 -5.98
C ASP A 12 4.81 0.22 -6.21
N GLY A 13 3.83 0.18 -5.31
CA GLY A 13 2.66 1.06 -5.34
C GLY A 13 2.92 2.52 -4.92
N GLN A 14 4.10 2.85 -4.41
CA GLN A 14 4.47 4.25 -4.11
C GLN A 14 4.97 4.95 -5.37
N THR A 15 4.57 6.20 -5.58
CA THR A 15 4.99 7.01 -6.74
C THR A 15 6.52 7.10 -6.87
N ASP A 16 7.22 7.23 -5.74
CA ASP A 16 8.70 7.27 -5.70
C ASP A 16 9.35 5.88 -5.60
N GLY A 17 8.58 4.81 -5.45
CA GLY A 17 9.13 3.49 -5.10
C GLY A 17 9.72 3.46 -3.70
N ARG A 18 9.41 4.44 -2.85
CA ARG A 18 10.00 4.62 -1.53
C ARG A 18 8.92 4.80 -0.48
N ALA A 19 9.09 4.16 0.67
CA ALA A 19 8.20 4.29 1.80
C ALA A 19 8.98 4.34 3.11
N SER A 20 8.47 5.12 4.07
CA SER A 20 8.95 5.05 5.45
C SER A 20 8.41 3.81 6.14
N LEU A 21 9.07 3.38 7.22
CA LEU A 21 8.62 2.23 8.00
C LEU A 21 7.18 2.40 8.52
N GLU A 22 6.77 3.61 8.87
CA GLU A 22 5.41 3.93 9.32
C GLU A 22 4.38 3.68 8.23
N VAL A 23 4.66 4.13 7.00
CA VAL A 23 3.80 3.91 5.83
C VAL A 23 3.67 2.43 5.52
N ILE A 24 4.77 1.68 5.59
CA ILE A 24 4.77 0.22 5.40
C ILE A 24 3.90 -0.44 6.47
N LYS A 25 4.05 -0.08 7.75
CA LYS A 25 3.23 -0.61 8.84
C LYS A 25 1.75 -0.30 8.65
N GLN A 26 1.41 0.92 8.22
CA GLN A 26 0.03 1.32 7.98
C GLN A 26 -0.60 0.52 6.84
N HIS A 27 0.11 0.36 5.72
CA HIS A 27 -0.37 -0.47 4.61
C HIS A 27 -0.52 -1.93 5.03
N LEU A 28 0.45 -2.49 5.75
CA LEU A 28 0.34 -3.84 6.27
C LEU A 28 -0.88 -4.00 7.16
N ALA A 29 -1.15 -3.06 8.07
CA ALA A 29 -2.34 -3.10 8.92
C ALA A 29 -3.62 -3.17 8.07
N ILE A 30 -3.71 -2.36 7.02
CA ILE A 30 -4.84 -2.39 6.07
C ILE A 30 -4.92 -3.76 5.37
N LEU A 31 -3.81 -4.27 4.85
CA LEU A 31 -3.74 -5.56 4.16
C LEU A 31 -4.17 -6.72 5.05
N TYR A 32 -3.79 -6.71 6.33
CA TYR A 32 -4.23 -7.70 7.31
C TYR A 32 -5.72 -7.59 7.65
N THR A 33 -6.30 -6.39 7.56
CA THR A 33 -7.75 -6.18 7.70
C THR A 33 -8.55 -6.47 6.43
N SER A 34 -7.91 -6.47 5.26
CA SER A 34 -8.55 -6.58 3.94
C SER A 34 -9.03 -8.00 3.58
N GLY A 35 -8.80 -9.00 4.45
CA GLY A 35 -9.39 -10.33 4.34
C GLY A 35 -8.60 -11.35 3.49
N GLN A 36 -9.27 -12.49 3.22
CA GLN A 36 -8.65 -13.69 2.64
C GLN A 36 -8.27 -13.54 1.16
N GLU A 37 -8.91 -12.64 0.41
CA GLU A 37 -8.64 -12.38 -1.01
C GLU A 37 -7.18 -11.97 -1.25
N TRP A 38 -6.74 -10.89 -0.59
CA TRP A 38 -5.36 -10.42 -0.66
C TRP A 38 -4.36 -11.48 -0.17
N THR A 39 -4.68 -12.12 0.95
CA THR A 39 -3.86 -13.16 1.57
C THR A 39 -3.66 -14.38 0.65
N GLY A 40 -4.73 -14.85 0.00
CA GLY A 40 -4.70 -15.96 -0.95
C GLY A 40 -3.93 -15.61 -2.22
N ARG A 41 -4.05 -14.36 -2.69
CA ARG A 41 -3.29 -13.86 -3.84
C ARG A 41 -1.79 -13.82 -3.54
N MET A 42 -1.39 -13.22 -2.43
CA MET A 42 0.02 -13.15 -2.02
C MET A 42 0.59 -14.54 -1.75
N LYS A 43 -0.21 -15.47 -1.21
CA LYS A 43 0.20 -16.87 -1.05
C LYS A 43 0.50 -17.53 -2.40
N ARG A 44 -0.38 -17.40 -3.39
CA ARG A 44 -0.16 -17.96 -4.75
C ARG A 44 1.08 -17.38 -5.44
N VAL A 45 1.38 -16.09 -5.23
CA VAL A 45 2.61 -15.48 -5.77
C VAL A 45 3.84 -16.02 -5.03
N ALA A 46 3.78 -16.14 -3.72
CA ALA A 46 4.87 -16.71 -2.92
C ALA A 46 5.15 -18.19 -3.22
N GLU A 47 4.12 -18.98 -3.53
CA GLU A 47 4.28 -20.37 -3.94
C GLU A 47 5.05 -20.51 -5.27
N ARG A 48 5.05 -19.47 -6.12
CA ARG A 48 5.88 -19.42 -7.33
C ARG A 48 7.34 -19.06 -7.04
N VAL A 49 7.61 -18.43 -5.91
CA VAL A 49 8.97 -18.05 -5.47
C VAL A 49 9.17 -18.40 -4.00
N PRO A 50 9.34 -19.69 -3.68
CA PRO A 50 9.48 -20.15 -2.30
C PRO A 50 10.75 -19.63 -1.62
N ASP A 51 11.78 -19.26 -2.40
CA ASP A 51 13.08 -18.78 -1.94
C ASP A 51 13.23 -17.24 -2.10
N LEU A 52 12.12 -16.50 -2.06
CA LEU A 52 12.18 -15.06 -2.25
C LEU A 52 12.86 -14.36 -1.07
N ASP A 53 14.11 -13.97 -1.25
CA ASP A 53 14.78 -13.05 -0.33
C ASP A 53 14.93 -11.64 -0.94
N ILE A 54 14.05 -10.71 -0.55
CA ILE A 54 14.06 -9.33 -1.09
C ILE A 54 15.29 -8.51 -0.68
N PHE A 55 15.98 -8.88 0.41
CA PHE A 55 17.13 -8.13 0.91
C PHE A 55 18.44 -8.71 0.37
N GLY A 56 18.58 -10.04 0.42
CA GLY A 56 19.68 -10.81 -0.13
C GLY A 56 19.78 -10.68 -1.65
N GLN A 57 18.65 -10.63 -2.35
CA GLN A 57 18.61 -10.36 -3.79
C GLN A 57 18.64 -8.86 -4.14
N LYS A 58 18.81 -7.97 -3.15
CA LYS A 58 18.87 -6.50 -3.35
C LYS A 58 17.68 -5.91 -4.11
N LEU A 59 16.51 -6.54 -3.99
CA LEU A 59 15.26 -6.04 -4.58
C LEU A 59 14.74 -4.82 -3.80
N VAL A 60 15.10 -4.71 -2.52
CA VAL A 60 14.78 -3.59 -1.64
C VAL A 60 16.04 -3.08 -0.95
N MET A 61 16.25 -1.76 -0.98
CA MET A 61 17.24 -1.07 -0.17
C MET A 61 16.59 -0.56 1.11
N ARG A 62 17.17 -0.96 2.24
CA ARG A 62 16.77 -0.49 3.58
C ARG A 62 17.77 0.56 4.04
N GLU A 63 17.35 1.81 3.96
CA GLU A 63 18.04 2.95 4.54
C GLU A 63 17.48 3.25 5.94
N PRO A 64 18.24 3.94 6.81
CA PRO A 64 17.74 4.35 8.11
C PRO A 64 16.52 5.27 7.96
N GLY A 65 15.33 4.74 8.27
CA GLY A 65 14.05 5.46 8.20
C GLY A 65 13.32 5.34 6.86
N MET A 66 13.98 4.90 5.80
CA MET A 66 13.44 4.86 4.44
C MET A 66 13.72 3.54 3.75
N TRP A 67 12.72 3.02 3.04
CA TRP A 67 12.82 1.77 2.31
C TRP A 67 12.53 2.07 0.85
N SER A 68 13.31 1.49 -0.06
CA SER A 68 13.24 1.79 -1.49
C SER A 68 13.23 0.49 -2.29
N ILE A 69 12.30 0.34 -3.23
CA ILE A 69 12.40 -0.73 -4.23
C ILE A 69 13.48 -0.38 -5.25
N THR A 70 14.30 -1.35 -5.62
CA THR A 70 15.31 -1.18 -6.68
C THR A 70 14.69 -1.40 -8.06
N ALA A 71 15.41 -1.01 -9.11
CA ALA A 71 14.99 -1.33 -10.48
C ALA A 71 14.84 -2.84 -10.67
N GLU A 72 15.75 -3.63 -10.09
CA GLU A 72 15.70 -5.10 -10.10
C GLU A 72 14.43 -5.61 -9.39
N GLY A 73 14.08 -5.04 -8.23
CA GLY A 73 12.83 -5.36 -7.53
C GLY A 73 11.58 -5.11 -8.36
N ARG A 74 11.53 -3.99 -9.11
CA ARG A 74 10.41 -3.67 -10.02
C ARG A 74 10.34 -4.63 -11.21
N SER A 75 11.47 -4.92 -11.85
CA SER A 75 11.52 -5.88 -12.96
C SER A 75 11.16 -7.30 -12.51
N PHE A 76 11.57 -7.67 -11.31
CA PHE A 76 11.24 -8.95 -10.69
C PHE A 76 9.74 -9.05 -10.39
N LEU A 77 9.15 -8.03 -9.77
CA LEU A 77 7.69 -7.94 -9.58
C LEU A 77 6.94 -8.01 -10.91
N ALA A 78 7.36 -7.24 -11.91
CA ALA A 78 6.72 -7.26 -13.23
C ALA A 78 6.77 -8.66 -13.88
N THR A 79 7.85 -9.42 -13.67
CA THR A 79 7.96 -10.80 -14.14
C THR A 79 7.00 -11.74 -13.40
N LEU A 80 6.83 -11.54 -12.10
CA LEU A 80 5.90 -12.32 -11.28
C LEU A 80 4.43 -11.98 -11.54
N GLU A 81 4.13 -10.73 -11.89
CA GLU A 81 2.78 -10.21 -12.10
C GLU A 81 2.26 -10.39 -13.54
N GLN A 82 3.10 -10.82 -14.49
CA GLN A 82 2.73 -10.98 -15.90
C GLN A 82 1.55 -11.95 -16.19
N PRO A 83 1.26 -12.99 -15.37
CA PRO A 83 0.00 -13.74 -15.46
C PRO A 83 -1.12 -13.24 -14.52
N ALA A 84 -0.89 -12.17 -13.75
CA ALA A 84 -1.76 -11.74 -12.64
C ALA A 84 -2.25 -10.27 -12.76
N ALA A 85 -2.08 -9.64 -13.93
CA ALA A 85 -2.46 -8.25 -14.19
C ALA A 85 -3.98 -7.97 -14.17
N ALA A 86 -4.83 -8.98 -14.01
CA ALA A 86 -6.29 -8.84 -14.04
C ALA A 86 -6.94 -8.26 -12.76
N ASP A 87 -6.19 -7.75 -11.79
CA ASP A 87 -6.73 -7.35 -10.48
C ASP A 87 -6.17 -6.01 -10.00
N HIS A 88 -6.19 -5.03 -10.89
CA HIS A 88 -6.17 -3.63 -10.48
C HIS A 88 -7.54 -3.29 -9.85
N ASN A 89 -7.77 -3.72 -8.61
CA ASN A 89 -8.79 -3.12 -7.75
C ASN A 89 -8.22 -2.96 -6.34
N ILE A 90 -7.10 -2.25 -6.25
CA ILE A 90 -6.76 -1.60 -5.00
C ILE A 90 -7.41 -0.24 -5.16
N ALA A 91 -8.71 -0.22 -4.82
CA ALA A 91 -9.48 0.99 -4.74
C ALA A 91 -8.61 2.05 -4.07
N HIS A 92 -8.35 3.13 -4.80
CA HIS A 92 -7.98 4.40 -4.22
C HIS A 92 -9.05 4.70 -3.16
N ALA A 93 -8.83 4.25 -1.92
CA ALA A 93 -9.39 4.90 -0.76
C ALA A 93 -8.67 6.25 -0.70
N GLN A 94 -9.15 7.18 -1.53
CA GLN A 94 -8.84 8.59 -1.34
C GLN A 94 -9.12 8.87 0.12
N PRO A 95 -8.16 9.36 0.91
CA PRO A 95 -8.49 9.92 2.20
C PRO A 95 -9.39 11.11 1.88
N SER A 96 -10.70 10.95 2.05
CA SER A 96 -11.65 12.06 2.01
C SER A 96 -11.06 13.15 2.90
N PRO A 97 -10.63 14.30 2.35
CA PRO A 97 -10.15 15.36 3.20
C PRO A 97 -11.33 15.78 4.05
N ALA A 98 -11.22 15.54 5.35
CA ALA A 98 -12.07 16.16 6.34
C ALA A 98 -11.95 17.67 6.14
N ALA A 99 -12.90 18.25 5.42
CA ALA A 99 -13.10 19.68 5.40
C ALA A 99 -14.04 20.03 6.57
N PRO A 100 -13.70 21.09 7.33
CA PRO A 100 -14.15 21.30 8.69
C PRO A 100 -15.59 21.80 8.74
N ALA A 101 -16.26 21.51 9.85
CA ALA A 101 -17.48 22.22 10.23
C ALA A 101 -17.23 23.74 10.22
N PRO A 102 -18.03 24.54 9.51
CA PRO A 102 -18.05 25.97 9.74
C PRO A 102 -18.80 26.22 11.05
N GLY A 103 -18.03 26.69 12.02
CA GLY A 103 -18.52 27.15 13.31
C GLY A 103 -19.49 28.33 13.20
N ALA A 104 -20.20 28.49 14.31
CA ALA A 104 -21.19 29.50 14.60
C ALA A 104 -20.79 30.95 14.26
N SER A 105 -21.74 31.68 13.70
CA SER A 105 -22.06 33.08 14.03
C SER A 105 -23.49 33.32 13.54
N ALA A 106 -24.51 33.11 14.38
CA ALA A 106 -25.02 34.10 15.32
C ALA A 106 -25.47 35.42 14.66
N ARG A 107 -26.73 35.78 14.96
CA ARG A 107 -27.32 37.13 15.18
C ARG A 107 -28.51 37.46 14.25
N PRO A 108 -29.46 38.35 14.67
CA PRO A 108 -30.82 37.93 15.06
C PRO A 108 -31.94 38.76 14.35
N GLY A 109 -33.22 38.47 14.65
CA GLY A 109 -34.40 39.27 14.25
C GLY A 109 -35.00 38.83 12.91
N THR A 110 -36.31 38.81 12.65
CA THR A 110 -37.44 39.53 13.25
C THR A 110 -38.75 38.82 12.86
N GLN A 111 -39.59 38.61 13.87
CA GLN A 111 -41.06 38.56 13.91
C GLN A 111 -41.98 38.49 12.65
N PHE A 112 -43.00 37.63 12.80
CA PHE A 112 -44.45 37.78 12.48
C PHE A 112 -44.94 37.80 11.01
N ARG A 113 -45.85 36.87 10.71
CA ARG A 113 -47.27 37.18 10.42
C ARG A 113 -48.16 35.97 10.67
#